data_AF-A0A0S2EX37-F1
#
_entry.id   AF-A0A0S2EX37-F1
#
_cell.length_a   1.000
_cell.length_b   1.000
_cell.length_c   1.000
_cell.angle_alpha   90.00
_cell.angle_beta   90.00
_cell.angle_gamma   90.00
#
_symmetry.space_group_name_H-M   'P 1'
#
loop_
_entity.id
_entity.type
_entity.pdbx_description
1 polymer ?
#
loop_
_entity_poly.entity_id
_entity_poly.type
_entity_poly.pdbx_seq_one_letter_code
_entity_poly.pdbx_strand_id
1 'polypeptide(L)'
;MYRMLNRPTLMKDAWTHYRRVAGPRRAFDRKLFADVLRFMWGQFRARAAAVAERLARPAPAPVVKVETAAERAMNARLEALQLLPFRYRIEPMAAAIRAEYAHA
;
A
#
# COMPACT_ATOMS: atom_id res chain seq x y z
N MET A 1 15.42 7.13 -8.17
CA MET A 1 15.66 7.66 -9.53
C MET A 1 14.30 8.02 -10.14
N TYR A 2 13.85 9.28 -9.95
CA TYR A 2 12.52 9.75 -10.40
C TYR A 2 12.50 9.85 -11.93
N ARG A 3 12.18 8.73 -12.59
CA ARG A 3 11.96 8.71 -14.02
C ARG A 3 10.65 9.41 -14.33
N MET A 4 10.82 10.66 -14.77
CA MET A 4 10.09 11.29 -15.86
C MET A 4 8.60 11.51 -15.62
N LEU A 5 8.27 12.78 -15.43
CA LEU A 5 7.08 13.42 -16.01
C LEU A 5 6.66 12.68 -17.29
N ASN A 6 5.71 11.75 -17.16
CA ASN A 6 5.25 10.91 -18.26
C ASN A 6 4.39 11.76 -19.20
N ARG A 7 5.07 12.53 -20.05
CA ARG A 7 4.47 13.38 -21.08
C ARG A 7 3.44 12.62 -21.93
N PRO A 8 3.66 11.34 -22.33
CA PRO A 8 2.65 10.60 -23.06
C PRO A 8 1.35 10.41 -22.27
N THR A 9 1.44 10.12 -20.97
CA THR A 9 0.27 9.93 -20.10
C THR A 9 -0.50 11.23 -19.93
N LEU A 10 0.22 12.35 -19.68
CA LEU A 10 -0.40 13.67 -19.60
C LEU A 10 -1.16 14.02 -20.90
N MET A 11 -0.57 13.76 -22.06
CA MET A 11 -1.22 14.03 -23.35
C MET A 11 -2.48 13.18 -23.55
N LYS A 12 -2.45 11.89 -23.16
CA LYS A 12 -3.62 11.01 -23.22
C LYS A 12 -4.74 11.53 -22.32
N ASP A 13 -4.42 11.86 -21.07
CA ASP A 13 -5.41 12.37 -20.11
C ASP A 13 -5.99 13.72 -20.57
N ALA A 14 -5.15 14.62 -21.08
CA ALA A 14 -5.59 15.89 -21.64
C ALA A 14 -6.51 15.70 -22.86
N TRP A 15 -6.19 14.76 -23.74
CA TRP A 15 -7.04 14.41 -24.88
C TRP A 15 -8.39 13.84 -24.45
N THR A 16 -8.40 12.89 -23.52
CA THR A 16 -9.63 12.33 -22.97
C THR A 16 -10.49 13.40 -22.31
N HIS A 17 -9.89 14.32 -21.55
CA HIS A 17 -10.61 15.43 -20.92
C HIS A 17 -11.17 16.40 -21.96
N TYR A 18 -10.35 16.78 -22.95
CA TYR A 18 -10.79 17.62 -24.08
C TYR A 18 -12.01 17.02 -24.79
N ARG A 19 -12.02 15.70 -25.05
CA ARG A 19 -13.14 15.03 -25.71
C ARG A 19 -14.42 15.01 -24.87
N ARG A 20 -14.31 15.01 -23.54
CA ARG A 20 -15.46 15.16 -22.64
C ARG A 20 -16.03 16.57 -22.67
N VAL A 21 -15.18 17.60 -22.68
CA VAL A 21 -15.60 19.01 -22.67
C VAL A 21 -16.10 19.48 -24.04
N ALA A 22 -15.37 19.16 -25.11
CA ALA A 22 -15.73 19.56 -26.47
C ALA A 22 -16.88 18.72 -27.05
N GLY A 23 -17.09 17.50 -26.54
CA GLY A 23 -18.04 16.52 -27.06
C GLY A 23 -17.46 15.64 -28.18
N PRO A 24 -18.02 14.44 -28.39
CA PRO A 24 -17.45 13.42 -29.27
C PRO A 24 -17.51 13.74 -30.77
N ARG A 25 -18.31 14.71 -31.20
CA ARG A 25 -18.49 15.04 -32.64
C ARG A 25 -17.90 16.39 -33.06
N ARG A 26 -17.32 17.13 -32.11
CA ARG A 26 -16.75 18.45 -32.40
C ARG A 26 -15.37 18.32 -33.04
N ALA A 27 -15.10 19.17 -34.02
CA ALA A 27 -13.78 19.29 -34.64
C ALA A 27 -12.72 19.71 -33.60
N PHE A 28 -11.45 19.52 -33.93
CA PHE A 28 -10.36 19.88 -33.04
C PHE A 28 -10.23 21.40 -32.91
N ASP A 29 -10.36 21.90 -31.69
CA ASP A 29 -10.11 23.30 -31.31
C ASP A 29 -8.81 23.38 -30.51
N ARG A 30 -7.81 24.03 -31.12
CA ARG A 30 -6.48 24.20 -30.55
C ARG A 30 -6.49 25.07 -29.28
N LYS A 31 -7.36 26.09 -29.20
CA LYS A 31 -7.43 27.00 -28.05
C LYS A 31 -7.99 26.26 -26.84
N LEU A 32 -9.12 25.57 -27.03
CA LEU A 32 -9.73 24.76 -25.98
C LEU A 32 -8.80 23.63 -25.52
N PHE A 33 -8.11 22.96 -26.45
CA PHE A 33 -7.15 21.93 -26.08
C PHE A 33 -5.96 22.50 -25.29
N ALA A 34 -5.46 23.68 -25.64
CA ALA A 34 -4.37 24.33 -24.90
C ALA A 34 -4.79 24.70 -23.46
N ASP A 35 -6.03 25.17 -23.27
CA ASP A 35 -6.57 25.48 -21.95
C ASP A 35 -6.74 24.22 -21.10
N VAL A 36 -7.28 23.14 -21.68
CA VAL A 36 -7.36 21.82 -21.02
C VAL A 36 -5.98 21.31 -20.66
N LEU A 37 -5.00 21.43 -21.56
CA LEU A 37 -3.64 21.00 -21.31
C LEU A 37 -3.00 21.77 -20.15
N ARG A 38 -3.21 23.09 -20.09
CA ARG A 38 -2.72 23.94 -18.99
C ARG A 38 -3.34 23.54 -17.65
N PHE A 39 -4.65 23.29 -17.64
CA PHE A 39 -5.36 22.80 -16.45
C PHE A 39 -4.81 21.44 -15.97
N MET A 40 -4.68 20.48 -16.88
CA MET A 40 -4.17 19.14 -16.59
C MET A 40 -2.72 19.17 -16.11
N TRP A 41 -1.89 20.06 -16.67
CA TRP A 41 -0.53 20.27 -16.22
C TRP A 41 -0.45 20.75 -14.77
N GLY A 42 -1.32 21.68 -14.38
CA GLY A 42 -1.42 22.15 -12.98
C GLY A 42 -1.75 21.00 -12.02
N GLN A 43 -2.76 20.19 -12.36
CA GLN A 43 -3.13 18.98 -11.60
C GLN A 43 -1.98 17.98 -11.50
N PHE A 44 -1.25 17.76 -12.60
CA PHE A 44 -0.11 16.87 -12.63
C PHE A 44 1.03 17.34 -11.72
N ARG A 45 1.32 18.64 -11.70
CA ARG A 45 2.32 19.23 -10.79
C ARG A 45 1.93 19.09 -9.33
N ALA A 46 0.65 19.31 -8.99
CA ALA A 46 0.16 19.15 -7.64
C ALA A 46 0.29 17.70 -7.15
N ARG A 47 -0.06 16.73 -8.01
CA ARG A 47 0.13 15.29 -7.70
C ARG A 47 1.60 14.94 -7.52
N ALA A 48 2.48 15.45 -8.37
CA ALA A 48 3.92 15.23 -8.26
C ALA A 48 4.48 15.78 -6.93
N ALA A 49 4.03 16.96 -6.49
CA ALA A 49 4.39 17.53 -5.21
C ALA A 49 3.90 16.69 -4.03
N ALA A 50 2.65 16.22 -4.06
CA ALA A 50 2.10 15.35 -3.01
C ALA A 50 2.82 13.99 -2.93
N VAL A 51 3.23 13.42 -4.07
CA VAL A 51 4.05 12.20 -4.10
C VAL A 51 5.44 12.46 -3.53
N ALA A 52 6.07 13.58 -3.88
CA ALA A 52 7.36 13.98 -3.32
C ALA A 52 7.29 14.16 -1.80
N GLU A 53 6.24 14.81 -1.29
CA GLU A 53 6.00 14.98 0.14
C GLU A 53 5.79 13.64 0.86
N ARG A 54 5.01 12.72 0.27
CA ARG A 54 4.78 11.39 0.83
C ARG A 54 6.05 10.54 0.86
N LEU A 55 6.92 10.69 -0.15
CA LEU A 55 8.20 9.98 -0.21
C LEU A 55 9.27 10.63 0.69
N ALA A 56 9.16 11.92 0.97
CA ALA A 56 9.98 12.62 1.95
C ALA A 56 9.56 12.32 3.39
N ARG A 57 8.31 11.86 3.61
CA ARG A 57 7.84 11.48 4.94
C ARG A 57 8.61 10.24 5.41
N PRO A 58 9.35 10.31 6.54
CA PRO A 58 10.01 9.13 7.09
C PRO A 58 8.96 8.06 7.40
N ALA A 59 9.26 6.80 7.05
CA ALA A 59 8.40 5.68 7.38
C ALA A 59 8.15 5.68 8.89
N PRO A 60 6.92 5.42 9.37
CA PRO A 60 6.70 5.23 10.80
C PRO A 60 7.66 4.13 11.26
N ALA A 61 8.36 4.38 12.37
CA ALA A 61 9.30 3.41 12.93
C ALA A 61 8.59 2.05 13.07
N PRO A 62 9.25 0.93 12.72
CA PRO A 62 8.65 -0.38 12.90
C PRO A 62 8.30 -0.53 14.37
N VAL A 63 7.01 -0.63 14.67
CA VAL A 63 6.54 -0.98 16.02
C VAL A 63 6.90 -2.44 16.20
N VAL A 64 8.07 -2.70 16.76
CA VAL A 64 8.45 -4.04 17.20
C VAL A 64 7.50 -4.36 18.36
N LYS A 65 6.55 -5.26 18.13
CA LYS A 65 5.76 -5.83 19.23
C LYS A 65 6.74 -6.58 20.12
N VAL A 66 7.04 -6.00 21.29
CA VAL A 66 7.86 -6.68 22.29
C VAL A 66 7.02 -7.80 22.85
N GLU A 67 7.36 -9.03 22.48
CA GLU A 67 6.71 -10.22 22.99
C GLU A 67 6.90 -10.30 24.51
N THR A 68 5.78 -10.45 25.22
CA THR A 68 5.78 -10.59 26.68
C THR A 68 6.54 -11.85 27.08
N ALA A 69 7.02 -11.90 28.33
CA ALA A 69 7.70 -13.11 28.83
C ALA A 69 6.79 -14.34 28.80
N ALA A 70 5.48 -14.15 29.01
CA ALA A 70 4.46 -15.19 28.95
C ALA A 70 4.26 -15.73 27.53
N GLU A 71 4.15 -14.84 26.52
CA GLU A 71 4.05 -15.24 25.12
C GLU A 71 5.29 -16.01 24.65
N ARG A 72 6.49 -15.55 25.03
CA ARG A 72 7.74 -16.27 24.71
C ARG A 72 7.77 -17.67 25.31
N ALA A 73 7.33 -17.82 26.56
CA ALA A 73 7.28 -19.13 27.23
C ALA A 73 6.24 -20.06 26.58
N MET A 74 5.07 -19.52 26.20
CA MET A 74 4.05 -20.26 25.46
C MET A 74 4.58 -20.75 24.11
N ASN A 75 5.20 -19.86 23.33
CA ASN A 75 5.71 -20.17 22.00
C ASN A 75 6.83 -21.22 22.05
N ALA A 76 7.76 -21.12 23.01
CA ALA A 76 8.78 -22.15 23.22
C ALA A 76 8.18 -23.54 23.51
N ARG A 77 7.08 -23.60 24.29
CA ARG A 77 6.38 -24.86 24.57
C ARG A 77 5.66 -25.41 23.32
N LEU A 78 5.06 -24.54 22.52
CA LEU A 78 4.44 -24.93 21.25
C LEU A 78 5.46 -25.42 20.22
N GLU A 79 6.64 -24.81 20.16
CA GLU A 79 7.77 -25.26 19.33
C GLU A 79 8.28 -26.63 19.77
N ALA A 80 8.40 -26.87 21.09
CA ALA A 80 8.78 -28.17 21.62
C ALA A 80 7.81 -29.30 21.22
N LEU A 81 6.51 -28.99 21.02
CA LEU A 81 5.55 -29.96 20.51
C LEU A 81 5.84 -30.37 19.06
N GLN A 82 6.45 -29.50 18.24
CA GLN A 82 6.81 -29.83 16.85
C GLN A 82 7.94 -30.86 16.76
N LEU A 83 8.73 -30.98 17.83
CA LEU A 83 9.81 -31.97 17.94
C LEU A 83 9.31 -33.35 18.38
N LEU A 84 8.04 -33.47 18.79
CA LEU A 84 7.49 -34.74 19.24
C LEU A 84 7.25 -35.71 18.07
N PRO A 85 7.47 -37.02 18.27
CA PRO A 85 7.13 -38.04 17.28
C PRO A 85 5.66 -38.00 16.86
N PHE A 86 5.36 -38.38 15.61
CA PHE A 86 4.02 -38.39 15.02
C PHE A 86 2.95 -39.20 15.79
N ARG A 87 3.36 -40.03 16.76
CA ARG A 87 2.44 -40.80 17.62
C ARG A 87 1.68 -39.95 18.64
N TYR A 88 2.12 -38.71 18.88
CA TYR A 88 1.46 -37.80 19.81
C TYR A 88 0.39 -36.97 19.11
N ARG A 89 -0.74 -36.74 19.79
CA ARG A 89 -1.79 -35.84 19.31
C ARG A 89 -1.40 -34.39 19.65
N ILE A 90 -0.75 -33.73 18.70
CA ILE A 90 -0.19 -32.38 18.88
C ILE A 90 -1.29 -31.32 19.08
N GLU A 91 -2.36 -31.37 18.31
CA GLU A 91 -3.46 -30.39 18.34
C GLU A 91 -4.11 -30.20 19.73
N PRO A 92 -4.56 -31.26 20.44
CA PRO A 92 -5.13 -31.08 21.78
C PRO A 92 -4.11 -30.59 22.81
N MET A 93 -2.82 -30.95 22.66
CA MET A 93 -1.76 -30.47 23.54
C MET A 93 -1.47 -28.98 23.31
N ALA A 94 -1.48 -28.53 22.06
CA ALA A 94 -1.34 -27.12 21.72
C ALA A 94 -2.52 -26.29 22.24
N ALA A 95 -3.75 -26.83 22.17
CA ALA A 95 -4.94 -26.19 22.74
C ALA A 95 -4.84 -26.03 24.27
N ALA A 96 -4.37 -27.06 24.98
CA ALA A 96 -4.16 -26.99 26.42
C ALA A 96 -3.11 -25.94 26.80
N ILE A 97 -1.97 -25.89 26.09
CA ILE A 97 -0.94 -24.87 26.31
C ILE A 97 -1.51 -23.47 26.09
N ARG A 98 -2.23 -23.22 24.99
CA ARG A 98 -2.83 -21.91 24.73
C ARG A 98 -3.85 -21.50 25.81
N ALA A 99 -4.62 -22.45 26.34
CA ALA A 99 -5.56 -22.19 27.42
C ALA A 99 -4.87 -21.81 28.74
N GLU A 100 -3.73 -22.42 29.05
CA GLU A 100 -2.94 -22.07 30.25
C GLU A 100 -2.43 -20.62 30.22
N TYR A 101 -2.01 -20.12 29.05
CA TYR A 101 -1.47 -18.77 28.90
C TYR A 101 -2.54 -17.72 28.52
N ALA A 102 -3.81 -18.10 28.36
CA ALA A 102 -4.90 -17.16 28.07
C ALA A 102 -5.25 -16.26 29.28
N HIS A 103 -4.79 -16.63 30.48
CA HIS A 103 -5.08 -15.94 31.74
C HIS A 103 -3.83 -15.46 32.49
N ALA A 104 -2.64 -15.56 31.87
CA ALA A 104 -1.34 -15.21 32.45
C ALA A 104 -0.85 -13.84 31.97
#